data_AF-A0A0C9ZYH3-F1
#
_entry.id   AF-A0A0C9ZYH3-F1
#
_cell.length_a   1.000
_cell.length_b   1.000
_cell.length_c   1.000
_cell.angle_alpha   90.00
_cell.angle_beta   90.00
_cell.angle_gamma   90.00
#
_symmetry.space_group_name_H-M   'P 1'
#
loop_
_entity.id
_entity.type
_entity.pdbx_description
1 polymer ?
#
loop_
_entity_poly.entity_id
_entity_poly.type
_entity_poly.pdbx_seq_one_letter_code
_entity_poly.pdbx_strand_id
1 'polypeptide(L)'
;MRPTAIRSDGMPGAKTYNPWWGDTRNLKQRGIITYTISPFRTRAAKNIFQDWLFNGYRRLAGQVPYWIVPFAIGYGTYAWAKRRDAWQNSKAGHLALHGHEH
;
A
#
# COMPACT_ATOMS: atom_id res chain seq x y z
N MET A 1 53.82 -3.33 14.97
CA MET A 1 52.94 -4.51 14.87
C MET A 1 51.87 -4.21 13.83
N ARG A 2 51.78 -5.00 12.75
CA ARG A 2 50.67 -4.88 11.79
C ARG A 2 49.42 -5.45 12.45
N PRO A 3 48.24 -4.79 12.41
CA PRO A 3 47.01 -5.40 12.88
C PRO A 3 46.81 -6.71 12.12
N THR A 4 46.75 -7.83 12.84
CA THR A 4 46.39 -9.12 12.25
C THR A 4 44.97 -9.01 11.72
N ALA A 5 44.73 -9.55 10.52
CA ALA A 5 43.41 -9.48 9.88
C ALA A 5 42.33 -10.02 10.82
N ILE A 6 41.15 -9.40 10.80
CA ILE A 6 39.96 -9.86 11.55
C ILE A 6 39.72 -11.32 11.17
N ARG A 7 39.82 -12.23 12.15
CA ARG A 7 39.54 -13.66 11.95
C ARG A 7 38.04 -13.82 11.71
N SER A 8 37.65 -14.02 10.46
CA SER A 8 36.28 -14.38 10.09
C SER A 8 36.09 -15.88 10.31
N ASP A 9 35.06 -16.26 11.09
CA ASP A 9 34.79 -17.63 11.54
C ASP A 9 34.16 -18.56 10.47
N GLY A 10 34.42 -18.33 9.18
CA GLY A 10 33.81 -19.11 8.10
C GLY A 10 34.44 -18.93 6.72
N MET A 11 34.06 -19.80 5.78
CA MET A 11 34.41 -19.67 4.36
C MET A 11 33.80 -18.38 3.79
N PRO A 12 34.50 -17.67 2.88
CA PRO A 12 33.95 -16.49 2.22
C PRO A 12 32.64 -16.82 1.50
N GLY A 13 31.54 -16.21 1.97
CA GLY A 13 30.23 -16.31 1.33
C GLY A 13 30.09 -15.36 0.13
N ALA A 14 29.07 -15.59 -0.71
CA ALA A 14 28.71 -14.68 -1.79
C ALA A 14 28.32 -13.30 -1.24
N LYS A 15 28.47 -12.25 -2.06
CA LYS A 15 28.00 -10.90 -1.69
C LYS A 15 26.48 -10.89 -1.56
N THR A 16 25.97 -10.34 -0.47
CA THR A 16 24.52 -10.20 -0.21
C THR A 16 24.16 -8.73 -0.02
N TYR A 17 22.90 -8.39 -0.28
CA TYR A 17 22.36 -7.05 -0.04
C TYR A 17 21.72 -6.89 1.34
N ASN A 18 21.62 -7.98 2.13
CA ASN A 18 21.08 -8.00 3.48
C ASN A 18 22.16 -8.52 4.46
N PRO A 19 22.94 -7.62 5.08
CA PRO A 19 24.03 -7.98 5.98
C PRO A 19 23.54 -8.20 7.42
N TRP A 20 24.37 -8.84 8.26
CA TRP A 20 24.08 -9.05 9.69
C TRP A 20 24.37 -7.80 10.54
N TRP A 21 23.89 -7.79 11.78
CA TRP A 21 24.20 -6.74 12.76
C TRP A 21 25.71 -6.49 12.87
N GLY A 22 26.10 -5.22 12.76
CA GLY A 22 27.51 -4.78 12.82
C GLY A 22 28.20 -4.66 11.46
N ASP A 23 27.65 -5.21 10.39
CA ASP A 23 28.16 -5.01 9.04
C ASP A 23 27.60 -3.72 8.41
N THR A 24 28.48 -2.74 8.21
CA THR A 24 28.18 -1.38 7.73
C THR A 24 28.53 -1.16 6.26
N ARG A 25 28.78 -2.24 5.50
CA ARG A 25 29.23 -2.16 4.09
C ARG A 25 28.20 -1.50 3.16
N ASN A 26 26.90 -1.61 3.44
CA ASN A 26 25.84 -1.07 2.58
C ASN A 26 25.72 0.46 2.64
N LEU A 27 25.65 1.06 3.84
CA LEU A 27 25.48 2.50 4.02
C LEU A 27 26.37 2.99 5.17
N LYS A 28 27.41 3.77 4.84
CA LYS A 28 28.23 4.47 5.83
C LYS A 28 27.48 5.70 6.34
N GLN A 29 27.15 5.72 7.62
CA GLN A 29 26.48 6.85 8.28
C GLN A 29 27.42 7.46 9.32
N ARG A 30 27.55 8.79 9.34
CA ARG A 30 28.36 9.53 10.33
C ARG A 30 27.63 10.82 10.71
N GLY A 31 27.64 11.18 11.99
CA GLY A 31 27.10 12.45 12.49
C GLY A 31 25.59 12.46 12.77
N ILE A 32 24.91 11.31 12.73
CA ILE A 32 23.49 11.19 13.09
C ILE A 32 23.39 10.80 14.56
N ILE A 33 22.71 11.62 15.36
CA ILE A 33 22.45 11.35 16.78
C ILE A 33 20.95 11.09 16.94
N THR A 34 20.61 9.91 17.45
CA THR A 34 19.21 9.48 17.65
C THR A 34 18.89 9.42 19.13
N TYR A 35 17.79 10.05 19.53
CA TYR A 35 17.28 10.02 20.90
C TYR A 35 15.99 9.22 20.97
N THR A 36 15.78 8.52 22.08
CA THR A 36 14.56 7.73 22.33
C THR A 36 14.19 7.76 23.81
N ILE A 37 12.91 7.54 24.11
CA ILE A 37 12.36 7.47 25.47
C ILE A 37 11.88 6.03 25.70
N SER A 38 12.12 5.49 26.90
CA SER A 38 11.59 4.19 27.30
C SER A 38 10.06 4.14 27.13
N PRO A 39 9.49 3.10 26.49
CA PRO A 39 8.05 2.97 26.31
C PRO A 39 7.26 3.05 27.62
N PHE A 40 7.83 2.56 28.72
CA PHE A 40 7.24 2.61 30.07
C PHE A 40 7.15 4.03 30.66
N ARG A 41 7.81 5.01 30.03
CA ARG A 41 7.75 6.44 30.39
C ARG A 41 6.80 7.23 29.48
N THR A 42 6.10 6.57 28.56
CA THR A 42 5.18 7.19 27.60
C THR A 42 3.78 6.58 27.70
N ARG A 43 2.75 7.36 27.34
CA ARG A 43 1.38 6.83 27.24
C ARG A 43 1.24 6.06 25.92
N ALA A 44 0.90 4.78 25.98
CA ALA A 44 0.89 3.89 24.82
C ALA A 44 -0.05 4.34 23.67
N ALA A 45 -1.22 4.91 23.99
CA ALA A 45 -2.24 5.27 23.00
C ALA A 45 -2.68 6.74 23.11
N LYS A 46 -1.75 7.65 23.44
CA LYS A 46 -2.06 9.08 23.50
C LYS A 46 -2.62 9.56 22.16
N ASN A 47 -3.78 10.20 22.17
CA ASN A 47 -4.44 10.82 21.02
C ASN A 47 -4.77 9.88 19.84
N ILE A 48 -4.85 8.56 20.06
CA ILE A 48 -5.04 7.59 18.97
C ILE A 48 -6.24 7.94 18.05
N PHE A 49 -7.37 8.36 18.62
CA PHE A 49 -8.57 8.73 17.85
C PHE A 49 -8.44 10.08 17.14
N GLN A 50 -7.94 11.09 17.86
CA GLN A 50 -7.77 12.43 17.30
C GLN A 50 -6.75 12.41 16.14
N ASP A 51 -5.62 11.75 16.35
CA ASP A 51 -4.56 11.64 15.34
C ASP A 51 -5.01 10.76 14.17
N TRP A 52 -5.74 9.67 14.43
CA TRP A 52 -6.32 8.86 13.36
C TRP A 52 -7.33 9.64 12.52
N LEU A 53 -8.21 10.43 13.13
CA LEU A 53 -9.21 11.20 12.40
C LEU A 53 -8.55 12.17 11.41
N PHE A 54 -7.61 13.00 11.89
CA PHE A 54 -6.99 14.02 11.04
C PHE A 54 -5.90 13.46 10.12
N ASN A 55 -4.97 12.63 10.65
CA ASN A 55 -3.90 12.07 9.82
C ASN A 55 -4.40 10.93 8.93
N GLY A 56 -5.33 10.11 9.41
CA GLY A 56 -5.96 9.07 8.63
C GLY A 56 -6.74 9.66 7.46
N TYR A 57 -7.58 10.67 7.70
CA TYR A 57 -8.27 11.39 6.63
C TYR A 57 -7.28 11.98 5.61
N ARG A 58 -6.25 12.70 6.06
CA ARG A 58 -5.22 13.28 5.18
C ARG A 58 -4.56 12.22 4.29
N ARG A 59 -4.25 11.05 4.85
CA ARG A 59 -3.62 9.94 4.12
C ARG A 59 -4.58 9.30 3.13
N LEU A 60 -5.84 9.08 3.53
CA LEU A 60 -6.88 8.52 2.66
C LEU A 60 -7.16 9.46 1.50
N ALA A 61 -7.37 10.75 1.76
CA ALA A 61 -7.66 11.76 0.75
C ALA A 61 -6.57 11.81 -0.35
N GLY A 62 -5.29 11.70 0.02
CA GLY A 62 -4.18 11.66 -0.94
C GLY A 62 -4.14 10.41 -1.81
N GLN A 63 -4.78 9.31 -1.37
CA GLN A 63 -4.80 8.03 -2.08
C GLN A 63 -6.12 7.77 -2.83
N VAL A 64 -7.20 8.44 -2.42
CA VAL A 64 -8.55 8.32 -3.01
C VAL A 64 -8.52 8.37 -4.54
N PRO A 65 -7.87 9.33 -5.21
CA PRO A 65 -7.89 9.42 -6.67
C PRO A 65 -7.38 8.16 -7.39
N TYR A 66 -6.42 7.44 -6.82
CA TYR A 66 -5.79 6.30 -7.48
C TYR A 66 -6.69 5.07 -7.55
N TRP A 67 -7.57 4.89 -6.57
CA TRP A 67 -8.47 3.74 -6.53
C TRP A 67 -9.92 4.12 -6.85
N ILE A 68 -10.38 5.34 -6.53
CA ILE A 68 -11.78 5.72 -6.76
C ILE A 68 -12.12 5.72 -8.26
N VAL A 69 -11.17 6.06 -9.12
CA VAL A 69 -11.37 6.10 -10.57
C VAL A 69 -11.67 4.69 -11.14
N PRO A 70 -10.81 3.67 -10.96
CA PRO A 70 -11.14 2.33 -11.45
C PRO A 70 -12.40 1.74 -10.79
N PHE A 71 -12.65 2.01 -9.51
CA PHE A 71 -13.88 1.58 -8.84
C PHE A 71 -15.14 2.24 -9.43
N ALA A 72 -15.10 3.55 -9.70
CA ALA A 72 -16.20 4.27 -10.30
C ALA A 72 -16.50 3.77 -11.72
N ILE A 73 -15.47 3.51 -12.52
CA ILE A 73 -15.62 2.94 -13.87
C ILE A 73 -16.23 1.53 -13.79
N GLY A 74 -15.69 0.67 -12.92
CA GLY A 74 -16.18 -0.70 -12.76
C GLY A 74 -17.64 -0.74 -12.31
N TYR A 75 -17.97 0.03 -11.27
CA TYR A 75 -19.34 0.11 -10.76
C TYR A 75 -20.31 0.77 -11.74
N GLY A 76 -19.87 1.83 -12.42
CA GLY A 76 -20.67 2.51 -13.44
C GLY A 76 -21.02 1.58 -14.61
N THR A 77 -20.04 0.81 -15.09
CA THR A 77 -20.24 -0.18 -16.16
C THR A 77 -21.19 -1.30 -15.72
N TYR A 78 -20.99 -1.84 -14.51
CA TYR A 78 -21.88 -2.85 -13.94
C TYR A 78 -23.32 -2.35 -13.83
N ALA A 79 -23.52 -1.14 -13.28
CA ALA A 79 -24.84 -0.57 -13.10
C ALA A 79 -25.56 -0.30 -14.43
N TRP A 80 -24.81 0.15 -15.45
CA TRP A 80 -25.33 0.29 -16.81
C TRP A 80 -25.73 -1.06 -17.41
N ALA A 81 -24.84 -2.06 -17.36
CA ALA A 81 -25.08 -3.38 -17.92
C ALA A 81 -26.32 -4.04 -17.30
N LYS A 82 -26.46 -3.96 -15.98
CA LYS A 82 -27.63 -4.50 -15.26
C LYS A 82 -28.94 -3.84 -15.69
N ARG A 83 -28.95 -2.52 -15.89
CA ARG A 83 -30.15 -1.81 -16.40
C ARG A 83 -30.45 -2.18 -17.84
N ARG A 84 -29.42 -2.29 -18.67
CA ARG A 84 -29.54 -2.66 -20.09
C ARG A 84 -30.11 -4.07 -20.23
N ASP A 85 -29.60 -5.03 -19.47
CA ASP A 85 -30.07 -6.42 -19.43
C ASP A 85 -31.54 -6.50 -18.96
N ALA A 86 -31.90 -5.82 -17.88
CA ALA A 86 -33.28 -5.76 -17.41
C ALA A 86 -34.24 -5.16 -18.45
N TRP A 87 -33.80 -4.15 -19.22
CA TRP A 87 -34.59 -3.59 -20.31
C TRP A 87 -34.72 -4.55 -21.49
N GLN A 88 -33.65 -5.27 -21.86
CA GLN A 88 -33.68 -6.25 -22.96
C GLN A 88 -34.72 -7.34 -22.69
N ASN A 89 -34.75 -7.84 -21.45
CA ASN A 89 -35.70 -8.86 -21.00
C ASN A 89 -37.11 -8.29 -20.69
N SER A 90 -37.35 -6.99 -20.93
CA SER A 90 -38.67 -6.37 -20.75
C SER A 90 -39.49 -6.46 -22.05
N LYS A 91 -40.82 -6.31 -21.93
CA LYS A 91 -41.72 -6.29 -23.11
C LYS A 91 -41.31 -5.22 -24.14
N ALA A 92 -40.95 -4.03 -23.68
CA ALA A 92 -40.51 -2.94 -24.54
C ALA A 92 -39.19 -3.26 -25.24
N GLY A 93 -38.27 -3.95 -24.55
CA GLY A 93 -37.01 -4.42 -25.11
C GLY A 93 -37.24 -5.47 -26.20
N HIS A 94 -38.10 -6.47 -25.94
CA HIS A 94 -38.43 -7.48 -26.95
C HIS A 94 -39.05 -6.87 -28.21
N LEU A 95 -39.98 -5.91 -28.06
CA LEU A 95 -40.59 -5.20 -29.19
C LEU A 95 -39.56 -4.40 -30.00
N ALA A 96 -38.65 -3.69 -29.33
CA ALA A 96 -37.63 -2.86 -29.99
C ALA A 96 -36.49 -3.68 -30.63
N LEU A 97 -36.17 -4.86 -30.09
CA LEU A 97 -35.08 -5.72 -30.56
C LEU A 97 -35.53 -6.74 -31.61
N HIS A 98 -36.73 -7.31 -31.48
CA HIS A 98 -37.27 -8.31 -32.41
C HIS A 98 -38.23 -7.72 -33.46
N GLY A 99 -38.57 -6.43 -33.38
CA GLY A 99 -39.45 -5.76 -34.35
C GLY A 99 -38.83 -5.45 -35.72
N HIS A 100 -37.55 -5.79 -35.94
CA HIS A 100 -36.81 -5.55 -37.19
C HIS A 100 -36.55 -6.82 -38.03
N GLU A 101 -37.08 -7.99 -37.65
CA GLU A 101 -36.88 -9.28 -38.37
C GLU A 101 -38.04 -9.67 -39.31
N HIS A 102 -38.75 -8.70 -39.90
CA HIS A 102 -39.75 -8.94 -40.95
C HIS A 102 -39.50 -8.08 -42.19
#